data_AF-A0A662KVL1-F1
#
_entry.id   AF-A0A662KVL1-F1
#
_cell.length_a   1.000
_cell.length_b   1.000
_cell.length_c   1.000
_cell.angle_alpha   90.00
_cell.angle_beta   90.00
_cell.angle_gamma   90.00
#
_symmetry.space_group_name_H-M   'P 1'
#
loop_
_entity.id
_entity.type
_entity.pdbx_description
1 polymer ?
#
loop_
_entity_poly.entity_id
_entity_poly.type
_entity_poly.pdbx_seq_one_letter_code
_entity_poly.pdbx_strand_id
1 'polypeptide(L)'
;MKVILVALLLVCGSFFILPSEKQDNWLMHARVSTPYGYDVSSWEDGLAKAVENNVNVILDWANFSDTYQGRIMHFNDSLEEFRQRVEYVHSNYPDIKYMVYIGPLEMQTLNSDLNKDGRDDDGKESTYTDHPEWLQVGIDGRKAVFYGSMPGMPFWVEETSEDVWLSPSNKEYRQIIMNIAKEVASTGVDAIWFDVPHLCFEFGEGWQN
;
A
#
# COMPACT_ATOMS: atom_id res chain seq x y z
N MET A 1 -4.91 -0.30 84.26
CA MET A 1 -4.07 0.51 83.34
C MET A 1 -3.77 -0.34 82.12
N LYS A 2 -3.81 0.26 80.93
CA LYS A 2 -4.13 -0.35 79.62
C LYS A 2 -3.15 -1.45 79.15
N VAL A 3 -3.71 -2.57 78.68
CA VAL A 3 -3.03 -3.56 77.82
C VAL A 3 -3.08 -3.02 76.39
N ILE A 4 -1.93 -2.80 75.76
CA ILE A 4 -1.84 -2.38 74.36
C ILE A 4 -1.57 -3.62 73.52
N LEU A 5 -2.55 -4.00 72.72
CA LEU A 5 -2.46 -5.02 71.69
C LEU A 5 -1.84 -4.36 70.44
N VAL A 6 -0.62 -4.75 70.06
CA VAL A 6 -0.01 -4.32 68.78
C VAL A 6 -0.38 -5.34 67.73
N ALA A 7 -1.27 -4.98 66.81
CA ALA A 7 -1.60 -5.77 65.63
C ALA A 7 -0.53 -5.53 64.55
N LEU A 8 0.21 -6.57 64.19
CA LEU A 8 1.17 -6.56 63.08
C LEU A 8 0.39 -6.83 61.77
N LEU A 9 0.16 -5.79 60.97
CA LEU A 9 -0.41 -5.90 59.62
C LEU A 9 0.69 -6.35 58.66
N LEU A 10 0.69 -7.63 58.29
CA LEU A 10 1.45 -8.18 57.16
C LEU A 10 0.82 -7.68 55.87
N VAL A 11 1.39 -6.62 55.29
CA VAL A 11 1.09 -6.19 53.92
C VAL A 11 1.89 -7.10 52.99
N CYS A 12 1.28 -8.18 52.53
CA CYS A 12 1.78 -8.94 51.39
C CYS A 12 1.68 -8.05 50.15
N GLY A 13 2.75 -7.31 49.86
CA GLY A 13 2.90 -6.59 48.61
C GLY A 13 3.01 -7.60 47.47
N SER A 14 1.89 -7.89 46.81
CA SER A 14 1.88 -8.55 45.51
C SER A 14 2.62 -7.63 44.54
N PHE A 15 3.88 -7.93 44.26
CA PHE A 15 4.56 -7.37 43.10
C PHE A 15 3.82 -7.89 41.87
N PHE A 16 2.92 -7.08 41.32
CA PHE A 16 2.57 -7.22 39.92
C PHE A 16 3.84 -6.93 39.14
N ILE A 17 4.51 -7.99 38.69
CA ILE A 17 5.42 -7.90 37.55
C ILE A 17 4.50 -7.48 36.41
N LEU A 18 4.43 -6.18 36.12
CA LEU A 18 3.89 -5.71 34.86
C LEU A 18 4.65 -6.50 33.79
N PRO A 19 3.96 -7.11 32.81
CA PRO A 19 4.66 -7.69 31.69
C PRO A 19 5.59 -6.60 31.17
N SER A 20 6.86 -6.92 31.05
CA SER A 20 7.77 -6.14 30.22
C SER A 20 7.13 -6.16 28.85
N GLU A 21 6.36 -5.12 28.49
CA GLU A 21 6.02 -4.83 27.10
C GLU A 21 7.37 -4.83 26.41
N LYS A 22 7.65 -5.91 25.70
CA LYS A 22 8.79 -6.00 24.81
C LYS A 22 8.51 -4.88 23.82
N GLN A 23 9.14 -3.72 24.02
CA GLN A 23 8.87 -2.54 23.25
C GLN A 23 9.12 -2.91 21.79
N ASP A 24 8.03 -3.11 21.05
CA ASP A 24 8.06 -3.68 19.71
C ASP A 24 8.55 -2.59 18.77
N ASN A 25 9.88 -2.46 18.71
CA ASN A 25 10.55 -1.48 17.87
C ASN A 25 10.85 -2.09 16.49
N TRP A 26 9.82 -2.68 15.87
CA TRP A 26 9.94 -3.31 14.55
C TRP A 26 10.50 -2.34 13.50
N LEU A 27 10.25 -1.03 13.64
CA LEU A 27 10.82 0.02 12.79
C LEU A 27 12.35 0.02 12.74
N MET A 28 13.03 -0.44 13.80
CA MET A 28 14.51 -0.49 13.85
C MET A 28 15.08 -1.85 13.42
N HIS A 29 14.25 -2.88 13.32
CA HIS A 29 14.66 -4.26 13.04
C HIS A 29 13.78 -4.90 11.96
N ALA A 30 13.20 -4.07 11.09
CA ALA A 30 12.30 -4.51 10.03
C ALA A 30 13.06 -5.39 9.04
N ARG A 31 12.55 -6.59 8.82
CA ARG A 31 12.91 -7.52 7.78
C ARG A 31 11.69 -7.61 6.90
N VAL A 32 11.65 -6.73 5.92
CA VAL A 32 10.52 -6.58 5.00
C VAL A 32 10.65 -7.58 3.86
N SER A 33 9.56 -8.27 3.54
CA SER A 33 9.42 -9.07 2.33
C SER A 33 7.98 -9.01 1.83
N THR A 34 7.72 -9.61 0.68
CA THR A 34 6.38 -9.74 0.10
C THR A 34 6.02 -11.21 -0.15
N PRO A 35 4.75 -11.62 0.00
CA PRO A 35 4.31 -12.97 -0.34
C PRO A 35 4.52 -13.30 -1.83
N TYR A 36 4.50 -12.29 -2.70
CA TYR A 36 4.66 -12.46 -4.15
C TYR A 36 6.10 -12.75 -4.60
N GLY A 37 7.08 -12.63 -3.69
CA GLY A 37 8.49 -12.93 -3.98
C GLY A 37 8.81 -14.43 -3.99
N TYR A 38 7.84 -15.29 -3.68
CA TYR A 38 8.01 -16.73 -3.57
C TYR A 38 7.26 -17.46 -4.70
N ASP A 39 7.92 -18.44 -5.30
CA ASP A 39 7.33 -19.31 -6.33
C ASP A 39 6.48 -20.41 -5.66
N VAL A 40 5.26 -20.03 -5.27
CA VAL A 40 4.31 -20.88 -4.54
C VAL A 40 2.88 -20.67 -5.04
N SER A 41 1.97 -21.59 -4.70
CA SER A 41 0.62 -21.69 -5.26
C SER A 41 -0.38 -20.65 -4.78
N SER A 42 -0.15 -20.03 -3.62
CA SER A 42 -1.10 -19.11 -3.00
C SER A 42 -0.39 -17.98 -2.26
N TRP A 43 -1.12 -16.90 -2.00
CA TRP A 43 -0.64 -15.79 -1.20
C TRP A 43 -0.32 -16.23 0.24
N GLU A 44 -1.15 -17.11 0.81
CA GLU A 44 -0.97 -17.69 2.14
C GLU A 44 0.31 -18.54 2.23
N ASP A 45 0.60 -19.35 1.19
CA ASP A 45 1.85 -20.11 1.11
C ASP A 45 3.07 -19.17 1.03
N GLY A 46 2.93 -18.06 0.29
CA GLY A 46 3.97 -17.04 0.15
C GLY A 46 4.24 -16.33 1.47
N LEU A 47 3.19 -15.98 2.19
CA LEU A 47 3.26 -15.42 3.54
C LEU A 47 3.92 -16.41 4.51
N ALA A 48 3.46 -17.66 4.55
CA ALA A 48 4.07 -18.70 5.38
C ALA A 48 5.56 -18.84 5.09
N LYS A 49 5.93 -18.84 3.80
CA LYS A 49 7.34 -18.93 3.38
C LYS A 49 8.17 -17.72 3.79
N ALA A 50 7.58 -16.52 3.73
CA ALA A 50 8.23 -15.31 4.24
C ALA A 50 8.53 -15.43 5.74
N VAL A 51 7.54 -15.85 6.53
CA VAL A 51 7.67 -16.04 7.98
C VAL A 51 8.73 -17.10 8.31
N GLU A 52 8.75 -18.24 7.61
CA GLU A 52 9.82 -19.27 7.74
C GLU A 52 11.22 -18.69 7.51
N ASN A 53 11.34 -17.70 6.61
CA ASN A 53 12.59 -17.01 6.32
C ASN A 53 12.92 -15.88 7.32
N ASN A 54 12.22 -15.83 8.46
CA ASN A 54 12.38 -14.86 9.54
C ASN A 54 12.08 -13.41 9.11
N VAL A 55 11.15 -13.23 8.18
CA VAL A 55 10.52 -11.93 7.89
C VAL A 55 9.64 -11.54 9.07
N ASN A 56 9.64 -10.27 9.46
CA ASN A 56 8.77 -9.73 10.53
C ASN A 56 7.88 -8.57 10.06
N VAL A 57 8.03 -8.14 8.81
CA VAL A 57 7.16 -7.15 8.17
C VAL A 57 6.81 -7.65 6.78
N ILE A 58 5.52 -7.70 6.46
CA ILE A 58 5.00 -8.10 5.16
C ILE A 58 4.51 -6.87 4.44
N LEU A 59 5.07 -6.60 3.26
CA LEU A 59 4.55 -5.63 2.29
C LEU A 59 3.67 -6.37 1.27
N ASP A 60 2.42 -5.97 1.19
CA ASP A 60 1.42 -6.52 0.28
C ASP A 60 0.86 -5.48 -0.69
N TRP A 61 0.20 -5.99 -1.74
CA TRP A 61 -0.53 -5.20 -2.73
C TRP A 61 -2.01 -5.55 -2.67
N ALA A 62 -2.85 -4.52 -2.71
CA ALA A 62 -4.31 -4.62 -2.88
C ALA A 62 -4.74 -3.98 -4.21
N ASN A 63 -5.95 -4.26 -4.70
CA ASN A 63 -6.39 -3.70 -5.99
C ASN A 63 -6.42 -2.16 -6.00
N PHE A 64 -6.70 -1.51 -4.86
CA PHE A 64 -6.67 -0.04 -4.73
C PHE A 64 -5.26 0.59 -4.79
N SER A 65 -4.21 -0.24 -4.80
CA SER A 65 -2.83 0.21 -4.63
C SER A 65 -2.37 1.14 -5.75
N ASP A 66 -2.68 0.78 -6.98
CA ASP A 66 -2.12 1.34 -8.21
C ASP A 66 -3.10 1.36 -9.38
N THR A 67 -4.25 0.68 -9.32
CA THR A 67 -5.20 0.65 -10.45
C THR A 67 -6.36 1.63 -10.32
N TYR A 68 -6.82 2.21 -11.42
CA TYR A 68 -8.04 3.03 -11.48
C TYR A 68 -9.27 2.21 -11.10
N GLN A 69 -9.36 0.97 -11.62
CA GLN A 69 -10.45 0.06 -11.32
C GLN A 69 -10.54 -0.22 -9.82
N GLY A 70 -9.44 -0.60 -9.16
CA GLY A 70 -9.46 -0.90 -7.74
C GLY A 70 -9.55 0.35 -6.85
N ARG A 71 -8.91 1.46 -7.23
CA ARG A 71 -8.82 2.67 -6.38
C ARG A 71 -10.03 3.58 -6.47
N ILE A 72 -10.64 3.69 -7.66
CA ILE A 72 -11.71 4.65 -7.95
C ILE A 72 -13.04 3.94 -8.16
N MET A 73 -13.09 2.91 -9.00
CA MET A 73 -14.35 2.26 -9.38
C MET A 73 -14.84 1.25 -8.33
N HIS A 74 -13.92 0.49 -7.74
CA HIS A 74 -14.21 -0.67 -6.89
C HIS A 74 -13.52 -0.60 -5.52
N PHE A 75 -13.34 0.62 -4.99
CA PHE A 75 -12.60 0.85 -3.76
C PHE A 75 -13.12 0.02 -2.57
N ASN A 76 -14.44 -0.02 -2.38
CA ASN A 76 -15.03 -0.74 -1.24
C ASN A 76 -14.79 -2.25 -1.31
N ASP A 77 -14.88 -2.83 -2.51
CA ASP A 77 -14.62 -4.27 -2.71
C ASP A 77 -13.15 -4.58 -2.47
N SER A 78 -12.25 -3.74 -3.01
CA SER A 78 -10.81 -3.87 -2.75
C SER A 78 -10.45 -3.68 -1.27
N LEU A 79 -11.12 -2.77 -0.56
CA LEU A 79 -10.88 -2.52 0.86
C LEU A 79 -11.36 -3.68 1.72
N GLU A 80 -12.49 -4.30 1.35
CA GLU A 80 -13.02 -5.47 2.05
C GLU A 80 -12.13 -6.70 1.87
N GLU A 81 -11.67 -6.97 0.65
CA GLU A 81 -10.67 -8.03 0.41
C GLU A 81 -9.40 -7.79 1.25
N PHE A 82 -8.91 -6.54 1.27
CA PHE A 82 -7.74 -6.19 2.06
C PHE A 82 -7.97 -6.37 3.58
N ARG A 83 -9.15 -6.01 4.09
CA ARG A 83 -9.53 -6.22 5.50
C ARG A 83 -9.48 -7.70 5.88
N GLN A 84 -9.93 -8.59 5.00
CA GLN A 84 -9.84 -10.04 5.23
C GLN A 84 -8.39 -10.51 5.31
N ARG A 85 -7.49 -9.96 4.47
CA ARG A 85 -6.05 -10.26 4.58
C ARG A 85 -5.44 -9.74 5.89
N VAL A 86 -5.80 -8.53 6.34
CA VAL A 86 -5.35 -8.00 7.64
C VAL A 86 -5.76 -8.94 8.77
N GLU A 87 -7.04 -9.34 8.82
CA GLU A 87 -7.54 -10.28 9.82
C GLU A 87 -6.80 -11.62 9.76
N TYR A 88 -6.55 -12.14 8.55
CA TYR A 88 -5.80 -13.37 8.35
C TYR A 88 -4.38 -13.28 8.92
N VAL A 89 -3.62 -12.22 8.60
CA VAL A 89 -2.24 -12.07 9.09
C VAL A 89 -2.23 -11.98 10.61
N HIS A 90 -3.05 -11.10 11.19
CA HIS A 90 -3.05 -10.89 12.65
C HIS A 90 -3.54 -12.11 13.43
N SER A 91 -4.45 -12.91 12.86
CA SER A 91 -4.94 -14.13 13.50
C SER A 91 -3.95 -15.29 13.44
N ASN A 92 -3.23 -15.45 12.33
CA ASN A 92 -2.34 -16.60 12.10
C ASN A 92 -0.88 -16.32 12.46
N TYR A 93 -0.46 -15.05 12.41
CA TYR A 93 0.92 -14.62 12.59
C TYR A 93 0.99 -13.34 13.45
N PRO A 94 0.62 -13.40 14.74
CA PRO A 94 0.45 -12.21 15.60
C PRO A 94 1.73 -11.38 15.83
N ASP A 95 2.90 -11.96 15.57
CA ASP A 95 4.20 -11.27 15.68
C ASP A 95 4.63 -10.58 14.36
N ILE A 96 3.86 -10.73 13.27
CA ILE A 96 4.14 -10.12 11.96
C ILE A 96 3.44 -8.78 11.84
N LYS A 97 4.18 -7.78 11.37
CA LYS A 97 3.60 -6.50 10.93
C LYS A 97 3.16 -6.58 9.49
N TYR A 98 1.98 -6.07 9.23
CA TYR A 98 1.38 -6.09 7.91
C TYR A 98 1.27 -4.68 7.36
N MET A 99 1.75 -4.49 6.14
CA MET A 99 1.86 -3.20 5.48
C MET A 99 1.34 -3.32 4.05
N VAL A 100 0.66 -2.28 3.57
CA VAL A 100 0.16 -2.24 2.19
C VAL A 100 0.83 -1.15 1.38
N TYR A 101 1.20 -1.50 0.15
CA TYR A 101 1.69 -0.58 -0.86
C TYR A 101 0.55 0.31 -1.39
N ILE A 102 0.82 1.60 -1.57
CA ILE A 102 -0.02 2.49 -2.36
C ILE A 102 0.93 3.37 -3.18
N GLY A 103 0.67 3.48 -4.49
CA GLY A 103 1.35 4.43 -5.38
C GLY A 103 0.51 5.70 -5.55
N PRO A 104 0.50 6.66 -4.61
CA PRO A 104 -0.39 7.82 -4.64
C PRO A 104 -0.13 8.79 -5.79
N LEU A 105 0.97 8.66 -6.54
CA LEU A 105 1.27 9.54 -7.67
C LEU A 105 1.33 8.80 -9.02
N GLU A 106 0.93 7.54 -9.06
CA GLU A 106 0.85 6.70 -10.25
C GLU A 106 -0.51 5.98 -10.25
N MET A 107 -1.10 5.80 -11.41
CA MET A 107 -2.32 5.01 -11.54
C MET A 107 -2.36 4.35 -12.91
N GLN A 108 -2.46 3.03 -12.91
CA GLN A 108 -2.67 2.26 -14.12
C GLN A 108 -4.17 2.10 -14.38
N THR A 109 -4.56 2.16 -15.64
CA THR A 109 -5.83 1.62 -16.10
C THR A 109 -5.53 0.40 -16.95
N LEU A 110 -5.82 -0.78 -16.40
CA LEU A 110 -5.60 -2.04 -17.09
C LEU A 110 -6.48 -2.15 -18.34
N ASN A 111 -5.94 -2.72 -19.42
CA ASN A 111 -6.66 -2.98 -20.67
C ASN A 111 -7.29 -1.73 -21.31
N SER A 112 -6.68 -0.55 -21.13
CA SER A 112 -7.12 0.69 -21.75
C SER A 112 -6.73 0.75 -23.24
N ASP A 113 -5.60 0.18 -23.64
CA ASP A 113 -5.04 0.21 -25.00
C ASP A 113 -4.90 -1.23 -25.55
N LEU A 114 -6.02 -1.92 -25.78
CA LEU A 114 -6.03 -3.29 -26.32
C LEU A 114 -5.53 -3.34 -27.76
N ASN A 115 -5.79 -2.28 -28.53
CA ASN A 115 -5.34 -2.17 -29.92
C ASN A 115 -3.86 -1.76 -30.07
N LYS A 116 -3.22 -1.30 -28.98
CA LYS A 116 -1.81 -0.88 -28.86
C LYS A 116 -1.45 0.32 -29.73
N ASP A 117 -2.37 1.26 -29.90
CA ASP A 117 -2.17 2.50 -30.66
C ASP A 117 -1.74 3.70 -29.79
N GLY A 118 -1.57 3.46 -28.48
CA GLY A 118 -1.15 4.45 -27.51
C GLY A 118 -2.28 5.41 -27.12
N ARG A 119 -3.51 4.91 -27.07
CA ARG A 119 -4.71 5.64 -26.64
C ARG A 119 -5.70 4.70 -25.96
N ASP A 120 -6.55 5.31 -25.14
CA ASP A 120 -7.69 4.62 -24.56
C ASP A 120 -8.72 4.22 -25.65
N ASP A 121 -9.06 2.93 -25.71
CA ASP A 121 -9.93 2.33 -26.72
C ASP A 121 -11.41 2.65 -26.48
N ASP A 122 -11.83 2.66 -25.21
CA ASP A 122 -13.24 2.78 -24.82
C ASP A 122 -13.68 4.23 -24.61
N GLY A 123 -12.72 5.14 -24.39
CA GLY A 123 -12.97 6.56 -24.14
C GLY A 123 -13.75 6.82 -22.84
N LYS A 124 -13.61 5.95 -21.85
CA LYS A 124 -14.19 6.04 -20.51
C LYS A 124 -13.51 5.03 -19.59
N GLU A 125 -13.72 5.17 -18.28
CA GLU A 125 -13.23 4.20 -17.28
C GLU A 125 -11.69 4.09 -17.26
N SER A 126 -11.01 5.15 -17.70
CA SER A 126 -9.57 5.35 -17.61
C SER A 126 -9.26 6.67 -16.93
N THR A 127 -8.10 6.74 -16.27
CA THR A 127 -7.77 7.92 -15.48
C THR A 127 -7.61 9.15 -16.37
N TYR A 128 -6.93 9.01 -17.49
CA TYR A 128 -6.69 10.14 -18.38
C TYR A 128 -7.98 10.62 -19.05
N THR A 129 -8.86 9.70 -19.47
CA THR A 129 -10.12 10.09 -20.11
C THR A 129 -11.09 10.71 -19.13
N ASP A 130 -11.27 10.12 -17.95
CA ASP A 130 -12.27 10.58 -16.98
C ASP A 130 -11.79 11.81 -16.19
N HIS A 131 -10.49 11.86 -15.86
CA HIS A 131 -9.89 12.85 -14.95
C HIS A 131 -8.56 13.43 -15.45
N PRO A 132 -8.52 14.04 -16.65
CA PRO A 132 -7.31 14.61 -17.22
C PRO A 132 -6.68 15.73 -16.37
N GLU A 133 -7.45 16.36 -15.49
CA GLU A 133 -7.04 17.43 -14.57
C GLU A 133 -6.30 16.93 -13.33
N TRP A 134 -6.29 15.62 -13.06
CA TRP A 134 -5.52 15.04 -11.95
C TRP A 134 -4.04 14.85 -12.28
N LEU A 135 -3.70 14.78 -13.58
CA LEU A 135 -2.36 14.42 -14.03
C LEU A 135 -1.32 15.50 -13.74
N GLN A 136 -0.07 15.07 -13.63
CA GLN A 136 1.09 15.96 -13.70
C GLN A 136 1.21 16.55 -15.10
N VAL A 137 1.67 17.80 -15.17
CA VAL A 137 1.81 18.55 -16.42
C VAL A 137 3.24 19.07 -16.52
N GLY A 138 3.89 18.77 -17.64
CA GLY A 138 5.22 19.26 -17.97
C GLY A 138 5.23 20.77 -18.21
N ILE A 139 6.42 21.36 -18.23
CA ILE A 139 6.58 22.81 -18.48
C ILE A 139 6.08 23.23 -19.88
N ASP A 140 6.05 22.29 -20.81
CA ASP A 140 5.54 22.44 -22.18
C ASP A 140 4.02 22.21 -22.29
N GLY A 141 3.34 21.90 -21.19
CA GLY A 141 1.91 21.66 -21.14
C GLY A 141 1.48 20.22 -21.43
N ARG A 142 2.41 19.29 -21.72
CA ARG A 142 2.07 17.87 -21.91
C ARG A 142 1.68 17.22 -20.58
N LYS A 143 0.68 16.34 -20.61
CA LYS A 143 0.30 15.52 -19.46
C LYS A 143 1.15 14.25 -19.41
N ALA A 144 1.47 13.82 -18.19
CA ALA A 144 2.20 12.57 -17.95
C ALA A 144 1.24 11.37 -18.02
N VAL A 145 0.90 11.00 -19.26
CA VAL A 145 0.17 9.78 -19.60
C VAL A 145 1.04 8.95 -20.53
N PHE A 146 1.08 7.66 -20.24
CA PHE A 146 1.88 6.67 -20.94
C PHE A 146 1.01 5.45 -21.22
N TYR A 147 1.39 4.67 -22.23
CA TYR A 147 0.75 3.41 -22.55
C TYR A 147 1.84 2.35 -22.61
N GLY A 148 1.60 1.16 -22.05
CA GLY A 148 2.59 0.08 -22.00
C GLY A 148 3.07 -0.39 -23.38
N SER A 149 2.29 -0.11 -24.43
CA SER A 149 2.63 -0.34 -25.83
C SER A 149 3.78 0.56 -26.33
N MET A 150 4.09 1.65 -25.61
CA MET A 150 5.13 2.60 -26.00
C MET A 150 6.55 2.07 -25.76
N PRO A 151 7.53 2.44 -26.60
CA PRO A 151 8.92 2.07 -26.38
C PRO A 151 9.48 2.61 -25.05
N GLY A 152 10.21 1.75 -24.33
CA GLY A 152 10.92 2.14 -23.10
C GLY A 152 10.06 2.18 -21.84
N MET A 153 8.86 1.61 -21.87
CA MET A 153 8.01 1.50 -20.70
C MET A 153 8.61 0.57 -19.62
N PRO A 154 8.36 0.85 -18.33
CA PRO A 154 8.80 -0.02 -17.25
C PRO A 154 8.20 -1.42 -17.35
N PHE A 155 8.93 -2.42 -16.82
CA PHE A 155 8.52 -3.83 -16.90
C PHE A 155 7.23 -4.16 -16.13
N TRP A 156 6.76 -3.27 -15.25
CA TRP A 156 5.55 -3.44 -14.44
C TRP A 156 4.29 -2.82 -15.08
N VAL A 157 4.44 -2.09 -16.18
CA VAL A 157 3.31 -1.57 -16.95
C VAL A 157 2.98 -2.59 -18.04
N GLU A 158 1.80 -3.18 -18.00
CA GLU A 158 1.37 -4.15 -19.00
C GLU A 158 1.22 -3.49 -20.38
N GLU A 159 1.48 -4.25 -21.45
CA GLU A 159 1.50 -3.72 -22.83
C GLU A 159 0.19 -3.06 -23.27
N THR A 160 -0.94 -3.43 -22.66
CA THR A 160 -2.28 -2.90 -22.96
C THR A 160 -2.79 -1.90 -21.92
N SER A 161 -1.95 -1.50 -20.96
CA SER A 161 -2.35 -0.60 -19.87
C SER A 161 -2.00 0.85 -20.17
N GLU A 162 -2.89 1.75 -19.76
CA GLU A 162 -2.56 3.15 -19.53
C GLU A 162 -1.84 3.25 -18.18
N ASP A 163 -0.79 4.07 -18.11
CA ASP A 163 -0.14 4.48 -16.87
C ASP A 163 -0.09 6.02 -16.81
N VAL A 164 -0.67 6.61 -15.76
CA VAL A 164 -0.68 8.06 -15.58
C VAL A 164 0.04 8.47 -14.31
N TRP A 165 0.70 9.62 -14.37
CA TRP A 165 1.32 10.23 -13.21
C TRP A 165 0.47 11.38 -12.70
N LEU A 166 0.22 11.38 -11.39
CA LEU A 166 -0.80 12.19 -10.76
C LEU A 166 -0.19 13.28 -9.89
N SER A 167 -0.89 14.41 -9.81
CA SER A 167 -0.42 15.60 -9.13
C SER A 167 -1.05 15.71 -7.74
N PRO A 168 -0.25 15.73 -6.65
CA PRO A 168 -0.76 15.99 -5.31
C PRO A 168 -1.23 17.44 -5.14
N SER A 169 -0.97 18.32 -6.13
CA SER A 169 -1.48 19.69 -6.15
C SER A 169 -2.95 19.77 -6.58
N ASN A 170 -3.47 18.74 -7.27
CA ASN A 170 -4.90 18.65 -7.51
C ASN A 170 -5.62 18.34 -6.18
N LYS A 171 -6.50 19.25 -5.75
CA LYS A 171 -7.14 19.19 -4.42
C LYS A 171 -8.11 18.03 -4.28
N GLU A 172 -8.82 17.69 -5.35
CA GLU A 172 -9.77 16.59 -5.37
C GLU A 172 -9.03 15.26 -5.25
N TYR A 173 -8.05 15.03 -6.12
CA TYR A 173 -7.25 13.81 -6.09
C TYR A 173 -6.49 13.64 -4.77
N ARG A 174 -5.89 14.73 -4.26
CA ARG A 174 -5.28 14.72 -2.92
C ARG A 174 -6.27 14.32 -1.84
N GLN A 175 -7.50 14.81 -1.89
CA GLN A 175 -8.53 14.46 -0.91
C GLN A 175 -8.91 12.98 -1.00
N ILE A 176 -8.99 12.42 -2.21
CA ILE A 176 -9.22 10.99 -2.45
C ILE A 176 -8.13 10.15 -1.77
N ILE A 177 -6.85 10.42 -2.07
CA ILE A 177 -5.72 9.68 -1.46
C ILE A 177 -5.71 9.80 0.06
N MET A 178 -5.96 10.99 0.61
CA MET A 178 -6.02 11.18 2.06
C MET A 178 -7.20 10.45 2.70
N ASN A 179 -8.31 10.25 1.99
CA ASN A 179 -9.43 9.47 2.48
C ASN A 179 -9.13 7.97 2.40
N ILE A 180 -8.58 7.49 1.29
CA ILE A 180 -8.13 6.10 1.13
C ILE A 180 -7.15 5.73 2.24
N ALA A 181 -6.16 6.57 2.53
CA ALA A 181 -5.21 6.32 3.61
C ALA A 181 -5.88 6.16 4.99
N LYS A 182 -6.96 6.92 5.26
CA LYS A 182 -7.73 6.80 6.51
C LYS A 182 -8.52 5.50 6.54
N GLU A 183 -9.21 5.18 5.45
CA GLU A 183 -10.01 3.95 5.33
C GLU A 183 -9.13 2.71 5.43
N VAL A 184 -7.98 2.71 4.77
CA VAL A 184 -6.97 1.65 4.86
C VAL A 184 -6.41 1.56 6.28
N ALA A 185 -6.05 2.67 6.93
CA ALA A 185 -5.61 2.63 8.33
C ALA A 185 -6.69 2.09 9.28
N SER A 186 -7.98 2.29 8.95
CA SER A 186 -9.10 1.78 9.75
C SER A 186 -9.28 0.26 9.68
N THR A 187 -8.64 -0.43 8.72
CA THR A 187 -8.70 -1.90 8.64
C THR A 187 -7.89 -2.58 9.75
N GLY A 188 -6.99 -1.83 10.41
CA GLY A 188 -6.08 -2.36 11.42
C GLY A 188 -4.68 -2.66 10.91
N VAL A 189 -4.39 -2.47 9.61
CA VAL A 189 -3.04 -2.62 9.05
C VAL A 189 -1.99 -1.84 9.85
N ASP A 190 -0.79 -2.42 10.02
CA ASP A 190 0.26 -1.83 10.86
C ASP A 190 0.95 -0.64 10.19
N ALA A 191 0.97 -0.59 8.85
CA ALA A 191 1.57 0.51 8.09
C ALA A 191 1.01 0.65 6.66
N ILE A 192 1.21 1.84 6.09
CA ILE A 192 0.99 2.11 4.66
C ILE A 192 2.35 2.51 4.08
N TRP A 193 2.78 1.81 3.03
CA TRP A 193 3.96 2.14 2.26
C TRP A 193 3.53 3.01 1.08
N PHE A 194 3.75 4.33 1.19
CA PHE A 194 3.59 5.21 0.04
C PHE A 194 4.85 5.12 -0.81
N ASP A 195 4.71 4.51 -1.98
CA ASP A 195 5.73 4.62 -3.01
C ASP A 195 5.51 5.88 -3.83
N VAL A 196 6.61 6.49 -4.22
CA VAL A 196 6.60 7.68 -5.03
C VAL A 196 7.51 7.39 -6.20
N PRO A 197 7.06 7.52 -7.46
CA PRO A 197 8.00 7.56 -8.57
C PRO A 197 9.02 8.67 -8.28
N HIS A 198 10.22 8.30 -7.87
CA HIS A 198 11.29 9.24 -7.59
C HIS A 198 11.82 9.70 -8.94
N LEU A 199 11.47 10.94 -9.31
CA LEU A 199 11.93 11.65 -10.50
C LEU A 199 13.45 11.89 -10.42
N CYS A 200 14.23 10.85 -10.68
CA CYS A 200 15.65 10.90 -10.95
C CYS A 200 15.90 10.33 -12.35
N PHE A 201 15.71 11.18 -13.35
CA PHE A 201 16.24 11.12 -14.72
C PHE A 201 15.35 10.52 -15.82
N GLU A 202 15.11 11.37 -16.83
CA GLU A 202 14.81 11.14 -18.26
C GLU A 202 14.01 9.88 -18.66
N PHE A 203 12.74 10.07 -19.01
CA PHE A 203 11.93 9.08 -19.73
C PHE A 203 12.43 8.88 -21.17
N GLY A 204 13.53 8.16 -21.37
CA GLY A 204 14.03 7.84 -22.71
C GLY A 204 14.26 9.06 -23.61
N GLU A 205 14.61 8.81 -24.88
CA GLU A 205 14.93 9.90 -25.81
C GLU A 205 13.68 10.70 -26.24
N GLY A 206 12.47 10.11 -26.14
CA GLY A 206 11.21 10.72 -26.58
C GLY A 206 10.68 11.87 -25.72
N TRP A 207 11.31 12.14 -24.57
CA TRP A 207 10.87 13.16 -23.61
C TRP A 207 11.92 14.25 -23.37
N GLN A 208 13.01 14.24 -24.14
CA GLN A 208 14.04 15.27 -24.12
C GLN A 208 13.75 16.34 -25.18
N ASN A 209 12.87 17.29 -24.85
CA ASN A 209 12.58 18.53 -25.61
C ASN A 209 12.31 18.40 -27.13
#